data_AF-A0A9E4EME9-F1
#
_entry.id   AF-A0A9E4EME9-F1
#
_cell.length_a   1.000
_cell.length_b   1.000
_cell.length_c   1.000
_cell.angle_alpha   90.00
_cell.angle_beta   90.00
_cell.angle_gamma   90.00
#
_symmetry.space_group_name_H-M   'P 1'
#
loop_
_entity.id
_entity.type
_entity.pdbx_description
1 polymer ?
#
loop_
_entity_poly.entity_id
_entity_poly.type
_entity_poly.pdbx_seq_one_letter_code
_entity_poly.pdbx_strand_id
1 'polypeptide(L)'
;MAKIVIIGAGSGFGSRLSLDILSRELLNDSTIALCDINEERLTQVHDYVNRAIDGHGLPGKCIASTDREELLPGADFVVTAVSIGGAAYWGEPYASEINIPKKYGINQTVADTVGVGGVFRYLRTAHEHLSFCKSMEKHCPDALMLNYTNPMAMLTWMHSIGSSIQNVGLCHSVQGTTKKLANGIDVPYEDVSYLVAGINHQAWILKFNKDGEDLYPRIFKAVDTHPSFKDDLVRVEMMKQFGYFVTESTRHNSEYLPYFQRTQELRDIYNLPERDPVYMELPEGRKRSWMKDTGITDDDTETAVPKLQASHEYASSIIEAKITGVPFVFNGNVMNNGSIINLPDECCVEVPC
;
A
#
# COMPACT_ATOMS: atom_id res chain seq x y z
N MET A 1 -6.66 10.86 23.71
CA MET A 1 -7.42 10.82 22.46
C MET A 1 -6.55 11.28 21.31
N ALA A 2 -6.19 10.36 20.42
CA ALA A 2 -5.40 10.70 19.25
C ALA A 2 -6.27 11.38 18.18
N LYS A 3 -5.67 12.27 17.39
CA LYS A 3 -6.27 12.84 16.19
C LYS A 3 -5.53 12.34 14.96
N ILE A 4 -6.25 11.59 14.13
CA ILE A 4 -5.73 10.97 12.90
C ILE A 4 -6.39 11.63 11.70
N VAL A 5 -5.59 12.33 10.88
CA VAL A 5 -6.05 12.93 9.63
C VAL A 5 -5.80 11.95 8.48
N ILE A 6 -6.81 11.68 7.66
CA ILE A 6 -6.70 10.83 6.47
C ILE A 6 -6.92 11.71 5.24
N ILE A 7 -5.85 11.97 4.48
CA ILE A 7 -5.90 12.71 3.21
C ILE A 7 -6.10 11.72 2.07
N GLY A 8 -7.15 11.94 1.24
CA GLY A 8 -7.66 10.95 0.28
C GLY A 8 -8.71 10.02 0.89
N ALA A 9 -9.44 10.52 1.89
CA ALA A 9 -10.40 9.76 2.67
C ALA A 9 -11.64 9.31 1.88
N GLY A 10 -11.99 9.96 0.76
CA GLY A 10 -13.13 9.61 -0.10
C GLY A 10 -12.93 8.31 -0.88
N SER A 11 -11.90 7.54 -0.57
CA SER A 11 -11.66 6.21 -1.11
C SER A 11 -12.21 5.13 -0.17
N GLY A 12 -12.55 3.95 -0.71
CA GLY A 12 -12.89 2.81 0.15
C GLY A 12 -11.78 2.39 1.13
N PHE A 13 -10.53 2.80 0.87
CA PHE A 13 -9.45 2.64 1.84
C PHE A 13 -9.64 3.56 3.06
N GLY A 14 -10.12 4.79 2.87
CA GLY A 14 -10.46 5.70 3.97
C GLY A 14 -11.51 5.12 4.90
N SER A 15 -12.56 4.48 4.36
CA SER A 15 -13.57 3.75 5.15
C SER A 15 -12.94 2.63 5.98
N ARG A 16 -12.25 1.68 5.32
CA ARG A 16 -11.65 0.52 5.98
C ARG A 16 -10.65 0.91 7.06
N LEU A 17 -9.76 1.85 6.76
CA LEU A 17 -8.74 2.27 7.71
C LEU A 17 -9.36 2.96 8.93
N SER A 18 -10.40 3.76 8.74
CA SER A 18 -11.13 4.38 9.85
C SER A 18 -11.73 3.32 10.78
N LEU A 19 -12.38 2.29 10.23
CA LEU A 19 -12.95 1.20 11.03
C LEU A 19 -11.88 0.30 11.66
N ASP A 20 -10.75 0.09 10.99
CA ASP A 20 -9.60 -0.64 11.53
C ASP A 20 -9.06 0.07 12.78
N ILE A 21 -8.79 1.38 12.68
CA ILE A 21 -8.36 2.20 13.82
C ILE A 21 -9.37 2.12 14.96
N LEU A 22 -10.66 2.37 14.67
CA LEU A 22 -11.73 2.37 15.68
C LEU A 22 -12.01 0.99 16.28
N SER A 23 -11.61 -0.10 15.62
CA SER A 23 -11.76 -1.46 16.14
C SER A 23 -10.77 -1.79 17.27
N ARG A 24 -9.71 -0.99 17.42
CA ARG A 24 -8.70 -1.19 18.46
C ARG A 24 -9.16 -0.51 19.74
N GLU A 25 -9.22 -1.28 20.83
CA GLU A 25 -9.72 -0.79 22.13
C GLU A 25 -9.00 0.49 22.59
N LEU A 26 -7.69 0.60 22.35
CA LEU A 26 -6.88 1.73 22.77
C LEU A 26 -7.00 2.96 21.86
N LEU A 27 -7.66 2.83 20.70
CA LEU A 27 -7.84 3.90 19.71
C LEU A 27 -9.32 4.21 19.44
N ASN A 28 -10.27 3.49 20.04
CA ASN A 28 -11.70 3.66 19.76
C ASN A 28 -12.27 5.01 20.22
N ASP A 29 -11.52 5.76 21.03
CA ASP A 29 -11.81 7.14 21.43
C ASP A 29 -11.29 8.18 20.43
N SER A 30 -10.53 7.78 19.41
CA SER A 30 -9.82 8.69 18.53
C SER A 30 -10.74 9.62 17.72
N THR A 31 -10.18 10.77 17.37
CA THR A 31 -10.75 11.66 16.35
C THR A 31 -10.27 11.22 14.97
N ILE A 32 -11.19 10.72 14.16
CA ILE A 32 -10.93 10.45 12.74
C ILE A 32 -11.28 11.72 11.94
N ALA A 33 -10.30 12.31 11.27
CA ALA A 33 -10.44 13.51 10.47
C ALA A 33 -10.26 13.21 8.98
N LEU A 34 -11.37 13.16 8.25
CA LEU A 34 -11.42 12.76 6.85
C LEU A 34 -11.22 13.97 5.93
N CYS A 35 -10.23 13.92 5.06
CA CYS A 35 -9.96 14.95 4.06
C CYS A 35 -10.01 14.37 2.64
N ASP A 36 -10.87 14.92 1.80
CA ASP A 36 -10.88 14.64 0.36
C ASP A 36 -11.43 15.86 -0.39
N ILE A 37 -10.93 16.11 -1.60
CA ILE A 37 -11.43 17.20 -2.45
C ILE A 37 -12.79 16.87 -3.08
N ASN A 38 -13.18 15.59 -3.12
CA ASN A 38 -14.47 15.15 -3.62
C ASN A 38 -15.48 15.09 -2.47
N GLU A 39 -16.31 16.13 -2.36
CA GLU A 39 -17.29 16.28 -1.28
C GLU A 39 -18.32 15.15 -1.22
N GLU A 40 -18.77 14.64 -2.37
CA GLU A 40 -19.75 13.54 -2.42
C GLU A 40 -19.19 12.26 -1.81
N ARG A 41 -17.99 11.85 -2.26
CA ARG A 41 -17.31 10.66 -1.72
C ARG A 41 -16.92 10.86 -0.27
N LEU A 42 -16.47 12.04 0.10
CA LEU A 42 -16.13 12.39 1.48
C LEU A 42 -17.34 12.21 2.39
N THR A 43 -18.51 12.71 1.97
CA THR A 43 -19.77 12.59 2.72
C THR A 43 -20.16 11.13 2.90
N GLN A 44 -20.06 10.31 1.85
CA GLN A 44 -20.34 8.87 1.93
C GLN A 44 -19.47 8.15 2.97
N VAL A 45 -18.17 8.45 3.00
CA VAL A 45 -17.23 7.86 3.97
C VAL A 45 -17.49 8.40 5.37
N HIS A 46 -17.73 9.70 5.53
CA HIS A 46 -18.07 10.32 6.82
C HIS A 46 -19.33 9.71 7.43
N ASP A 47 -20.41 9.56 6.65
CA ASP A 47 -21.65 8.93 7.10
C ASP A 47 -21.42 7.46 7.46
N TYR A 48 -20.62 6.73 6.68
CA TYR A 48 -20.29 5.33 6.95
C TYR A 48 -19.54 5.17 8.28
N VAL A 49 -18.52 6.00 8.54
CA VAL A 49 -17.76 5.95 9.80
C VAL A 49 -18.62 6.37 10.99
N ASN A 50 -19.47 7.41 10.86
CA ASN A 50 -20.39 7.79 11.94
C ASN A 50 -21.42 6.70 12.25
N ARG A 51 -21.97 6.01 11.24
CA ARG A 51 -22.85 4.84 11.49
C ARG A 51 -22.15 3.75 12.29
N ALA A 52 -20.85 3.54 12.08
CA ALA A 52 -20.07 2.60 12.88
C ALA A 52 -19.87 3.10 14.32
N ILE A 53 -19.49 4.37 14.50
CA ILE A 53 -19.33 4.99 15.82
C ILE A 53 -20.63 4.90 16.62
N ASP A 54 -21.75 5.35 16.04
CA ASP A 54 -23.06 5.36 16.69
C ASP A 54 -23.59 3.95 16.93
N GLY A 55 -23.46 3.07 15.92
CA GLY A 55 -23.97 1.70 15.98
C GLY A 55 -23.26 0.81 16.99
N HIS A 56 -21.98 1.09 17.30
CA HIS A 56 -21.21 0.39 18.34
C HIS A 56 -21.07 1.20 19.64
N GLY A 57 -21.63 2.42 19.72
CA GLY A 57 -21.54 3.28 20.90
C GLY A 57 -20.11 3.70 21.26
N LEU A 58 -19.26 3.95 20.25
CA LEU A 58 -17.86 4.30 20.48
C LEU A 58 -17.70 5.74 21.00
N PRO A 59 -16.70 6.03 21.85
CA PRO A 59 -16.44 7.37 22.36
C PRO A 59 -15.73 8.30 21.34
N GLY A 60 -15.23 7.73 20.23
CA GLY A 60 -14.56 8.46 19.16
C GLY A 60 -15.49 9.39 18.39
N LYS A 61 -14.90 10.19 17.51
CA LYS A 61 -15.63 11.14 16.64
C LYS A 61 -15.07 11.16 15.24
N CYS A 62 -15.94 11.41 14.27
CA CYS A 62 -15.57 11.57 12.87
C CYS A 62 -15.89 13.00 12.40
N ILE A 63 -14.86 13.72 11.96
CA ILE A 63 -14.98 15.04 11.34
C ILE A 63 -14.50 14.98 9.90
N ALA A 64 -15.01 15.85 9.03
CA ALA A 64 -14.63 15.88 7.63
C ALA A 64 -14.51 17.33 7.13
N SER A 65 -13.59 17.55 6.18
CA SER A 65 -13.45 18.81 5.45
C SER A 65 -12.78 18.56 4.10
N THR A 66 -13.12 19.39 3.11
CA THR A 66 -12.41 19.41 1.82
C THR A 66 -11.10 20.22 1.90
N ASP A 67 -10.89 20.97 2.98
CA ASP A 67 -9.66 21.69 3.27
C ASP A 67 -8.86 21.01 4.38
N ARG A 68 -7.67 20.50 4.02
CA ARG A 68 -6.75 19.87 4.97
C ARG A 68 -6.26 20.85 6.05
N GLU A 69 -6.16 22.16 5.75
CA GLU A 69 -5.63 23.15 6.68
C GLU A 69 -6.51 23.31 7.92
N GLU A 70 -7.81 23.01 7.81
CA GLU A 70 -8.76 22.98 8.93
C GLU A 70 -8.57 21.76 9.83
N LEU A 71 -8.10 20.64 9.26
CA LEU A 71 -8.03 19.34 9.93
C LEU A 71 -6.66 19.06 10.53
N LEU A 72 -5.57 19.60 9.96
CA LEU A 72 -4.21 19.36 10.43
C LEU A 72 -3.87 19.91 11.84
N PRO A 73 -4.43 21.03 12.34
CA PRO A 73 -4.09 21.53 13.67
C PRO A 73 -4.30 20.48 14.77
N GLY A 74 -3.23 20.18 15.51
CA GLY A 74 -3.26 19.19 16.60
C GLY A 74 -3.44 17.74 16.16
N ALA A 75 -3.15 17.41 14.90
CA ALA A 75 -3.05 16.02 14.47
C ALA A 75 -1.82 15.34 15.09
N ASP A 76 -1.97 14.09 15.49
CA ASP A 76 -0.86 13.22 15.95
C ASP A 76 -0.35 12.34 14.81
N PHE A 77 -1.24 12.00 13.87
CA PHE A 77 -0.94 11.15 12.72
C PHE A 77 -1.61 11.71 11.47
N VAL A 78 -0.92 11.61 10.34
CA VAL A 78 -1.47 11.98 9.02
C VAL A 78 -1.25 10.82 8.05
N VAL A 79 -2.32 10.23 7.57
CA VAL A 79 -2.29 9.16 6.56
C VAL A 79 -2.54 9.77 5.20
N THR A 80 -1.71 9.45 4.20
CA THR A 80 -1.94 9.88 2.81
C THR A 80 -2.24 8.69 1.92
N ALA A 81 -3.44 8.66 1.33
CA ALA A 81 -3.93 7.63 0.43
C ALA A 81 -4.62 8.25 -0.80
N VAL A 82 -3.91 9.15 -1.48
CA VAL A 82 -4.43 9.95 -2.60
C VAL A 82 -4.03 9.37 -3.97
N SER A 83 -4.80 9.76 -4.99
CA SER A 83 -4.39 9.72 -6.40
C SER A 83 -4.55 11.12 -7.00
N ILE A 84 -3.43 11.77 -7.34
CA ILE A 84 -3.42 13.18 -7.72
C ILE A 84 -3.87 13.39 -9.18
N GLY A 85 -4.83 14.27 -9.43
CA GLY A 85 -5.25 14.62 -10.79
C GLY A 85 -6.25 13.65 -11.44
N GLY A 86 -6.67 12.59 -10.74
CA GLY A 86 -7.69 11.69 -11.26
C GLY A 86 -7.74 10.35 -10.54
N ALA A 87 -8.54 9.43 -11.06
CA ALA A 87 -8.64 8.10 -10.49
C ALA A 87 -7.33 7.31 -10.66
N ALA A 88 -7.03 6.42 -9.71
CA ALA A 88 -5.73 5.76 -9.63
C ALA A 88 -5.40 4.83 -10.81
N TYR A 89 -6.43 4.25 -11.44
CA TYR A 89 -6.28 3.14 -12.39
C TYR A 89 -7.28 3.19 -13.57
N TRP A 90 -7.92 4.33 -13.80
CA TRP A 90 -8.83 4.59 -14.93
C TRP A 90 -8.93 6.10 -15.18
N GLY A 91 -9.45 6.51 -16.33
CA GLY A 91 -9.56 7.92 -16.71
C GLY A 91 -8.19 8.58 -16.93
N GLU A 92 -8.20 9.89 -17.14
CA GLU A 92 -6.97 10.68 -17.13
C GLU A 92 -6.55 11.01 -15.69
N PRO A 93 -5.23 11.13 -15.40
CA PRO A 93 -4.10 10.98 -16.32
C PRO A 93 -3.64 9.53 -16.54
N TYR A 94 -4.27 8.56 -15.89
CA TYR A 94 -3.81 7.16 -15.91
C TYR A 94 -3.85 6.54 -17.32
N ALA A 95 -4.85 6.89 -18.11
CA ALA A 95 -4.95 6.49 -19.51
C ALA A 95 -3.73 6.97 -20.31
N SER A 96 -3.29 8.21 -20.10
CA SER A 96 -2.05 8.72 -20.72
C SER A 96 -0.80 7.99 -20.25
N GLU A 97 -0.69 7.71 -18.94
CA GLU A 97 0.45 6.98 -18.33
C GLU A 97 0.65 5.57 -18.94
N ILE A 98 -0.42 4.93 -19.40
CA ILE A 98 -0.40 3.62 -20.06
C ILE A 98 -0.31 3.73 -21.58
N ASN A 99 -1.19 4.51 -22.20
CA ASN A 99 -1.40 4.49 -23.65
C ASN A 99 -0.31 5.24 -24.41
N ILE A 100 0.30 6.29 -23.83
CA ILE A 100 1.40 7.01 -24.51
C ILE A 100 2.61 6.09 -24.65
N PRO A 101 3.17 5.46 -23.59
CA PRO A 101 4.29 4.55 -23.74
C PRO A 101 3.98 3.36 -24.67
N LYS A 102 2.74 2.86 -24.64
CA LYS A 102 2.29 1.77 -25.52
C LYS A 102 2.42 2.12 -27.01
N LYS A 103 2.13 3.37 -27.42
CA LYS A 103 2.34 3.84 -28.82
C LYS A 103 3.79 3.73 -29.28
N TYR A 104 4.73 3.73 -28.34
CA TYR A 104 6.17 3.61 -28.60
C TYR A 104 6.71 2.20 -28.31
N GLY A 105 5.83 1.20 -28.15
CA GLY A 105 6.22 -0.19 -27.93
C GLY A 105 6.62 -0.54 -26.49
N ILE A 106 6.34 0.35 -25.52
CA ILE A 106 6.60 0.10 -24.10
C ILE A 106 5.33 -0.41 -23.44
N ASN A 107 5.34 -1.68 -23.04
CA ASN A 107 4.25 -2.29 -22.29
C ASN A 107 4.45 -2.11 -20.78
N GLN A 108 3.36 -1.79 -20.09
CA GLN A 108 3.31 -1.59 -18.64
C GLN A 108 2.04 -2.26 -18.11
N THR A 109 2.19 -3.07 -17.07
CA THR A 109 1.10 -3.85 -16.47
C THR A 109 0.37 -3.07 -15.38
N VAL A 110 1.04 -2.17 -14.68
CA VAL A 110 0.51 -1.39 -13.56
C VAL A 110 0.84 0.10 -13.69
N ALA A 111 2.11 0.44 -13.94
CA ALA A 111 2.59 1.81 -14.15
C ALA A 111 2.33 2.77 -12.97
N ASP A 112 2.35 2.27 -11.74
CA ASP A 112 2.22 3.12 -10.54
C ASP A 112 3.49 3.20 -9.68
N THR A 113 4.51 2.43 -10.03
CA THR A 113 5.71 2.27 -9.19
C THR A 113 6.98 2.71 -9.92
N VAL A 114 7.28 2.05 -11.06
CA VAL A 114 8.46 2.32 -11.90
C VAL A 114 8.05 2.47 -13.37
N GLY A 115 9.03 2.56 -14.28
CA GLY A 115 8.77 2.73 -15.70
C GLY A 115 8.27 4.14 -16.05
N VAL A 116 7.87 4.33 -17.30
CA VAL A 116 7.49 5.65 -17.81
C VAL A 116 6.27 6.20 -17.06
N GLY A 117 5.21 5.41 -16.93
CA GLY A 117 4.01 5.80 -16.21
C GLY A 117 4.26 6.03 -14.72
N GLY A 118 5.09 5.22 -14.07
CA GLY A 118 5.49 5.44 -12.67
C GLY A 118 6.23 6.77 -12.46
N VAL A 119 7.12 7.15 -13.39
CA VAL A 119 7.82 8.45 -13.36
C VAL A 119 6.86 9.61 -13.59
N PHE A 120 5.97 9.54 -14.59
CA PHE A 120 4.97 10.61 -14.79
C PHE A 120 4.01 10.73 -13.60
N ARG A 121 3.62 9.59 -12.99
CA ARG A 121 2.84 9.55 -11.76
C ARG A 121 3.56 10.21 -10.60
N TYR A 122 4.85 9.95 -10.42
CA TYR A 122 5.67 10.65 -9.43
C TYR A 122 5.64 12.16 -9.68
N LEU A 123 5.91 12.62 -10.91
CA LEU A 123 6.01 14.04 -11.23
C LEU A 123 4.73 14.81 -10.92
N ARG A 124 3.54 14.24 -11.21
CA ARG A 124 2.27 14.88 -10.84
C ARG A 124 1.94 14.80 -9.34
N THR A 125 2.49 13.82 -8.63
CA THR A 125 2.11 13.53 -7.23
C THR A 125 3.05 14.19 -6.23
N ALA A 126 4.34 14.31 -6.56
CA ALA A 126 5.38 14.76 -5.65
C ALA A 126 5.15 16.20 -5.17
N HIS A 127 4.71 17.09 -6.07
CA HIS A 127 4.43 18.49 -5.72
C HIS A 127 3.33 18.60 -4.65
N GLU A 128 2.22 17.88 -4.83
CA GLU A 128 1.12 17.88 -3.88
C GLU A 128 1.53 17.28 -2.53
N HIS A 129 2.24 16.16 -2.53
CA HIS A 129 2.74 15.57 -1.30
C HIS A 129 3.73 16.47 -0.54
N LEU A 130 4.59 17.19 -1.25
CA LEU A 130 5.46 18.18 -0.61
C LEU A 130 4.62 19.30 0.03
N SER A 131 3.53 19.72 -0.64
CA SER A 131 2.59 20.69 -0.06
C SER A 131 1.91 20.16 1.20
N PHE A 132 1.58 18.87 1.28
CA PHE A 132 1.05 18.24 2.50
C PHE A 132 2.07 18.31 3.63
N CYS A 133 3.33 17.99 3.33
CA CYS A 133 4.43 18.10 4.29
C CYS A 133 4.58 19.54 4.80
N LYS A 134 4.49 20.55 3.93
CA LYS A 134 4.54 21.97 4.35
C LYS A 134 3.35 22.39 5.21
N SER A 135 2.16 21.92 4.91
CA SER A 135 0.99 22.13 5.78
C SER A 135 1.20 21.46 7.15
N MET A 136 1.74 20.24 7.18
CA MET A 136 2.07 19.53 8.43
C MET A 136 3.14 20.26 9.24
N GLU A 137 4.24 20.71 8.63
CA GLU A 137 5.31 21.48 9.31
C GLU A 137 4.75 22.72 10.02
N LYS A 138 3.72 23.34 9.44
CA LYS A 138 3.05 24.52 10.00
C LYS A 138 2.05 24.18 11.11
N HIS A 139 1.29 23.11 10.96
CA HIS A 139 0.09 22.85 11.79
C HIS A 139 0.25 21.71 12.80
N CYS A 140 1.11 20.75 12.53
CA CYS A 140 1.36 19.56 13.34
C CYS A 140 2.79 19.00 13.08
N PRO A 141 3.85 19.76 13.39
CA PRO A 141 5.23 19.37 13.06
C PRO A 141 5.70 18.08 13.73
N ASP A 142 5.07 17.69 14.85
CA ASP A 142 5.39 16.47 15.59
C ASP A 142 4.59 15.23 15.11
N ALA A 143 3.67 15.40 14.16
CA ALA A 143 2.84 14.31 13.67
C ALA A 143 3.66 13.32 12.82
N LEU A 144 3.29 12.04 12.90
CA LEU A 144 3.84 11.01 12.03
C LEU A 144 3.02 10.90 10.73
N MET A 145 3.69 11.05 9.59
CA MET A 145 3.11 10.80 8.28
C MET A 145 3.20 9.31 7.91
N LEU A 146 2.06 8.70 7.58
CA LEU A 146 1.94 7.32 7.10
C LEU A 146 1.51 7.34 5.63
N ASN A 147 2.46 7.16 4.72
CA ASN A 147 2.20 7.24 3.28
C ASN A 147 1.77 5.89 2.70
N TYR A 148 0.61 5.85 2.06
CA TYR A 148 0.11 4.73 1.24
C TYR A 148 0.10 5.03 -0.26
N THR A 149 0.43 6.27 -0.65
CA THR A 149 0.40 6.68 -2.05
C THR A 149 1.63 6.18 -2.79
N ASN A 150 1.37 5.59 -3.96
CA ASN A 150 2.38 5.23 -4.94
C ASN A 150 2.74 6.41 -5.87
N PRO A 151 4.00 6.53 -6.33
CA PRO A 151 5.08 5.54 -6.19
C PRO A 151 5.84 5.65 -4.85
N MET A 152 5.73 4.60 -4.03
CA MET A 152 6.11 4.61 -2.62
C MET A 152 7.55 5.04 -2.36
N ALA A 153 8.51 4.39 -3.03
CA ALA A 153 9.93 4.63 -2.77
C ALA A 153 10.33 6.07 -3.14
N MET A 154 9.88 6.56 -4.30
CA MET A 154 10.17 7.93 -4.75
C MET A 154 9.51 8.99 -3.87
N LEU A 155 8.25 8.77 -3.45
CA LEU A 155 7.54 9.72 -2.59
C LEU A 155 8.13 9.76 -1.18
N THR A 156 8.39 8.60 -0.57
CA THR A 156 8.97 8.50 0.78
C THR A 156 10.39 9.09 0.83
N TRP A 157 11.18 8.85 -0.22
CA TRP A 157 12.47 9.51 -0.38
C TRP A 157 12.30 11.03 -0.42
N MET A 158 11.38 11.52 -1.27
CA MET A 158 11.07 12.95 -1.37
C MET A 158 10.60 13.55 -0.04
N HIS A 159 9.73 12.88 0.72
CA HIS A 159 9.29 13.32 2.05
C HIS A 159 10.50 13.50 2.98
N SER A 160 11.39 12.50 3.00
CA SER A 160 12.53 12.45 3.92
C SER A 160 13.60 13.51 3.63
N ILE A 161 13.80 13.90 2.36
CA ILE A 161 14.78 14.94 2.00
C ILE A 161 14.16 16.33 1.84
N GLY A 162 12.85 16.41 1.58
CA GLY A 162 12.13 17.65 1.28
C GLY A 162 11.41 18.26 2.48
N SER A 163 11.32 17.54 3.59
CA SER A 163 10.58 17.94 4.79
C SER A 163 11.25 17.50 6.08
N SER A 164 10.94 18.18 7.18
CA SER A 164 11.31 17.76 8.54
C SER A 164 10.29 16.78 9.16
N ILE A 165 9.19 16.48 8.48
CA ILE A 165 8.14 15.59 9.00
C ILE A 165 8.64 14.15 9.10
N GLN A 166 8.42 13.54 10.27
CA GLN A 166 8.62 12.12 10.46
C GLN A 166 7.68 11.35 9.53
N ASN A 167 8.22 10.44 8.74
CA ASN A 167 7.44 9.71 7.75
C ASN A 167 7.86 8.25 7.66
N VAL A 168 6.90 7.41 7.27
CA VAL A 168 7.14 6.03 6.84
C VAL A 168 6.18 5.69 5.72
N GLY A 169 6.69 5.05 4.66
CA GLY A 169 5.88 4.54 3.58
C GLY A 169 5.41 3.11 3.83
N LEU A 170 4.13 2.81 3.58
CA LEU A 170 3.49 1.55 3.94
C LEU A 170 2.89 0.86 2.73
N CYS A 171 3.23 -0.40 2.56
CA CYS A 171 2.67 -1.29 1.54
C CYS A 171 2.25 -2.61 2.18
N HIS A 172 1.21 -3.24 1.65
CA HIS A 172 0.72 -4.55 2.13
C HIS A 172 1.44 -5.75 1.48
N SER A 173 2.41 -5.47 0.61
CA SER A 173 3.04 -6.47 -0.25
C SER A 173 3.77 -7.56 0.53
N VAL A 174 4.41 -7.19 1.64
CA VAL A 174 5.10 -8.14 2.51
C VAL A 174 4.11 -9.10 3.14
N GLN A 175 3.07 -8.59 3.82
CA GLN A 175 2.03 -9.40 4.48
C GLN A 175 1.35 -10.35 3.50
N GLY A 176 0.99 -9.85 2.31
CA GLY A 176 0.36 -10.66 1.27
C GLY A 176 1.27 -11.78 0.77
N THR A 177 2.55 -11.47 0.57
CA THR A 177 3.53 -12.43 0.06
C THR A 177 3.88 -13.49 1.09
N THR A 178 4.17 -13.12 2.34
CA THR A 178 4.52 -14.06 3.40
C THR A 178 3.34 -14.97 3.77
N LYS A 179 2.11 -14.45 3.79
CA LYS A 179 0.89 -15.26 3.96
C LYS A 179 0.67 -16.24 2.81
N LYS A 180 0.93 -15.80 1.56
CA LYS A 180 0.87 -16.69 0.39
C LYS A 180 1.89 -17.83 0.50
N LEU A 181 3.12 -17.53 0.91
CA LEU A 181 4.16 -18.53 1.11
C LEU A 181 3.76 -19.55 2.19
N ALA A 182 3.32 -19.08 3.36
CA ALA A 182 2.86 -19.94 4.46
C ALA A 182 1.75 -20.90 4.00
N ASN A 183 0.72 -20.37 3.31
CA ASN A 183 -0.37 -21.17 2.74
C ASN A 183 0.14 -22.19 1.72
N GLY A 184 1.08 -21.81 0.86
CA GLY A 184 1.62 -22.68 -0.19
C GLY A 184 2.37 -23.91 0.34
N ILE A 185 2.79 -23.88 1.61
CA ILE A 185 3.46 -24.99 2.29
C ILE A 185 2.64 -25.56 3.46
N ASP A 186 1.35 -25.21 3.57
CA ASP A 186 0.44 -25.66 4.64
C ASP A 186 0.96 -25.36 6.06
N VAL A 187 1.47 -24.15 6.28
CA VAL A 187 1.91 -23.67 7.60
C VAL A 187 1.02 -22.50 8.05
N PRO A 188 0.50 -22.48 9.29
CA PRO A 188 -0.21 -21.34 9.83
C PRO A 188 0.65 -20.07 9.78
N TYR A 189 0.07 -18.95 9.36
CA TYR A 189 0.82 -17.71 9.14
C TYR A 189 1.38 -17.14 10.45
N GLU A 190 0.67 -17.34 11.54
CA GLU A 190 1.05 -16.99 12.90
C GLU A 190 2.27 -17.77 13.43
N ASP A 191 2.58 -18.92 12.83
CA ASP A 191 3.72 -19.76 13.21
C ASP A 191 5.00 -19.42 12.44
N VAL A 192 4.94 -18.52 11.46
CA VAL A 192 6.11 -18.15 10.64
C VAL A 192 6.79 -16.88 11.15
N SER A 193 8.11 -16.90 11.10
CA SER A 193 8.96 -15.72 11.27
C SER A 193 9.72 -15.46 9.98
N TYR A 194 9.91 -14.20 9.62
CA TYR A 194 10.54 -13.84 8.36
C TYR A 194 11.43 -12.60 8.49
N LEU A 195 12.37 -12.48 7.56
CA LEU A 195 13.16 -11.27 7.33
C LEU A 195 12.95 -10.85 5.89
N VAL A 196 12.44 -9.65 5.66
CA VAL A 196 12.23 -9.10 4.32
C VAL A 196 12.97 -7.78 4.17
N ALA A 197 13.75 -7.63 3.11
CA ALA A 197 14.49 -6.41 2.82
C ALA A 197 14.64 -6.15 1.31
N GLY A 198 14.57 -4.90 0.91
CA GLY A 198 14.83 -4.45 -0.46
C GLY A 198 14.27 -3.05 -0.70
N ILE A 199 13.47 -2.87 -1.74
CA ILE A 199 12.74 -1.63 -2.02
C ILE A 199 11.26 -1.95 -2.23
N ASN A 200 10.37 -0.96 -2.11
CA ASN A 200 8.95 -1.14 -2.38
C ASN A 200 8.69 -1.92 -3.68
N HIS A 201 7.83 -2.94 -3.61
CA HIS A 201 7.45 -3.83 -4.71
C HIS A 201 8.59 -4.68 -5.32
N GLN A 202 9.77 -4.68 -4.70
CA GLN A 202 10.90 -5.53 -5.06
C GLN A 202 11.77 -5.84 -3.82
N ALA A 203 11.11 -6.25 -2.72
CA ALA A 203 11.75 -6.68 -1.49
C ALA A 203 11.85 -8.21 -1.45
N TRP A 204 12.92 -8.73 -0.88
CA TRP A 204 13.22 -10.16 -0.91
C TRP A 204 13.02 -10.78 0.46
N ILE A 205 12.39 -11.94 0.51
CA ILE A 205 12.18 -12.71 1.75
C ILE A 205 13.49 -13.42 2.09
N LEU A 206 14.40 -12.78 2.79
CA LEU A 206 15.74 -13.31 3.08
C LEU A 206 15.73 -14.50 4.07
N LYS A 207 14.72 -14.57 4.94
CA LYS A 207 14.50 -15.70 5.86
C LYS A 207 13.01 -16.00 5.94
N PHE A 208 12.65 -17.28 6.04
CA PHE A 208 11.28 -17.73 6.26
C PHE A 208 11.30 -19.03 7.07
N ASN A 209 11.03 -18.91 8.37
CA ASN A 209 11.29 -19.97 9.34
C ASN A 209 10.06 -20.30 10.19
N LYS A 210 9.96 -21.53 10.66
CA LYS A 210 9.05 -21.95 11.75
C LYS A 210 9.86 -22.67 12.82
N ASP A 211 9.74 -22.26 14.08
CA ASP A 211 10.46 -22.88 15.21
C ASP A 211 11.98 -23.03 14.99
N GLY A 212 12.57 -22.09 14.24
CA GLY A 212 13.99 -22.10 13.87
C GLY A 212 14.36 -22.96 12.65
N GLU A 213 13.43 -23.71 12.07
CA GLU A 213 13.60 -24.47 10.83
C GLU A 213 13.45 -23.56 9.60
N ASP A 214 14.40 -23.61 8.66
CA ASP A 214 14.30 -22.93 7.36
C ASP A 214 13.30 -23.63 6.44
N LEU A 215 12.27 -22.90 6.02
CA LEU A 215 11.18 -23.41 5.20
C LEU A 215 11.43 -23.25 3.69
N TYR A 216 12.52 -22.59 3.26
CA TYR A 216 12.83 -22.44 1.84
C TYR A 216 12.85 -23.76 1.05
N PRO A 217 13.40 -24.89 1.55
CA PRO A 217 13.32 -26.16 0.86
C PRO A 217 11.90 -26.65 0.57
N ARG A 218 10.91 -26.28 1.42
CA ARG A 218 9.50 -26.56 1.18
C ARG A 218 8.90 -25.60 0.17
N ILE A 219 9.27 -24.31 0.24
CA ILE A 219 8.82 -23.29 -0.72
C ILE A 219 9.30 -23.65 -2.14
N PHE A 220 10.57 -24.04 -2.31
CA PHE A 220 11.11 -24.47 -3.61
C PHE A 220 10.32 -25.63 -4.24
N LYS A 221 9.76 -26.53 -3.44
CA LYS A 221 8.90 -27.61 -3.94
C LYS A 221 7.50 -27.09 -4.25
N ALA A 222 6.95 -26.27 -3.36
CA ALA A 222 5.59 -25.75 -3.46
C ALA A 222 5.38 -24.84 -4.67
N VAL A 223 6.37 -24.03 -5.07
CA VAL A 223 6.24 -23.14 -6.23
C VAL A 223 5.97 -23.88 -7.55
N ASP A 224 6.35 -25.16 -7.64
CA ASP A 224 6.11 -26.00 -8.83
C ASP A 224 4.81 -26.80 -8.75
N THR A 225 4.29 -27.07 -7.55
CA THR A 225 3.17 -28.01 -7.35
C THR A 225 1.89 -27.38 -6.80
N HIS A 226 2.00 -26.29 -6.04
CA HIS A 226 0.87 -25.73 -5.31
C HIS A 226 0.08 -24.75 -6.21
N PRO A 227 -1.25 -24.90 -6.34
CA PRO A 227 -2.07 -24.11 -7.27
C PRO A 227 -1.97 -22.58 -7.09
N SER A 228 -1.68 -22.11 -5.87
CA SER A 228 -1.54 -20.67 -5.58
C SER A 228 -0.42 -19.97 -6.36
N PHE A 229 0.58 -20.71 -6.85
CA PHE A 229 1.70 -20.14 -7.60
C PHE A 229 1.55 -20.25 -9.12
N LYS A 230 0.48 -20.92 -9.61
CA LYS A 230 0.25 -21.15 -11.05
C LYS A 230 0.27 -19.86 -11.88
N ASP A 231 -0.26 -18.77 -11.35
CA ASP A 231 -0.34 -17.47 -12.02
C ASP A 231 0.76 -16.50 -11.55
N ASP A 232 1.75 -16.99 -10.80
CA ASP A 232 2.80 -16.20 -10.16
C ASP A 232 4.18 -16.39 -10.81
N LEU A 233 4.17 -16.68 -12.11
CA LEU A 233 5.31 -17.25 -12.83
C LEU A 233 6.54 -16.35 -12.85
N VAL A 234 6.38 -15.02 -12.89
CA VAL A 234 7.52 -14.08 -12.85
C VAL A 234 8.25 -14.17 -11.52
N ARG A 235 7.53 -14.16 -10.40
CA ARG A 235 8.15 -14.28 -9.08
C ARG A 235 8.78 -15.65 -8.85
N VAL A 236 8.11 -16.71 -9.31
CA VAL A 236 8.65 -18.07 -9.23
C VAL A 236 9.96 -18.16 -10.02
N GLU A 237 10.00 -17.59 -11.23
CA GLU A 237 11.22 -17.54 -12.02
C GLU A 237 12.33 -16.74 -11.33
N MET A 238 12.02 -15.56 -10.81
CA MET A 238 12.98 -14.77 -10.03
C MET A 238 13.53 -15.56 -8.83
N MET A 239 12.67 -16.27 -8.08
CA MET A 239 13.11 -17.13 -6.98
C MET A 239 14.07 -18.21 -7.47
N LYS A 240 13.78 -18.87 -8.59
CA LYS A 240 14.66 -19.92 -9.15
C LYS A 240 16.03 -19.37 -9.57
N GLN A 241 16.09 -18.14 -10.07
CA GLN A 241 17.33 -17.50 -10.50
C GLN A 241 18.15 -16.93 -9.33
N PHE A 242 17.49 -16.33 -8.35
CA PHE A 242 18.15 -15.56 -7.28
C PHE A 242 18.17 -16.26 -5.92
N GLY A 243 17.44 -17.36 -5.75
CA GLY A 243 17.41 -18.16 -4.52
C GLY A 243 16.37 -17.74 -3.49
N TYR A 244 15.78 -16.55 -3.63
CA TYR A 244 14.84 -15.97 -2.66
C TYR A 244 13.55 -15.55 -3.33
N PHE A 245 12.42 -15.74 -2.65
CA PHE A 245 11.14 -15.23 -3.15
C PHE A 245 11.07 -13.72 -2.97
N VAL A 246 10.38 -13.04 -3.88
CA VAL A 246 10.33 -11.58 -3.97
C VAL A 246 8.90 -11.09 -3.76
N THR A 247 8.74 -9.91 -3.18
CA THR A 247 7.51 -9.12 -3.23
C THR A 247 7.48 -8.35 -4.56
N GLU A 248 6.40 -7.85 -5.14
CA GLU A 248 4.97 -7.99 -4.95
C GLU A 248 4.42 -8.92 -6.06
N SER A 249 3.27 -8.69 -6.70
CA SER A 249 2.74 -9.60 -7.72
C SER A 249 3.62 -9.77 -8.99
N THR A 250 3.36 -10.83 -9.76
CA THR A 250 3.91 -11.06 -11.11
C THR A 250 3.85 -9.81 -12.00
N ARG A 251 2.75 -9.06 -11.93
CA ARG A 251 2.55 -7.84 -12.73
C ARG A 251 3.59 -6.79 -12.37
N HIS A 252 3.70 -6.41 -11.10
CA HIS A 252 4.65 -5.37 -10.69
C HIS A 252 6.09 -5.78 -10.94
N ASN A 253 6.47 -7.02 -10.60
CA ASN A 253 7.84 -7.50 -10.84
C ASN A 253 8.21 -7.51 -12.33
N SER A 254 7.24 -7.75 -13.23
CA SER A 254 7.48 -7.69 -14.68
C SER A 254 7.80 -6.28 -15.20
N GLU A 255 7.53 -5.21 -14.42
CA GLU A 255 7.92 -3.83 -14.76
C GLU A 255 9.33 -3.48 -14.29
N TYR A 256 9.80 -4.12 -13.22
CA TYR A 256 11.18 -3.96 -12.74
C TYR A 256 12.20 -4.65 -13.64
N LEU A 257 11.81 -5.76 -14.26
CA LEU A 257 12.66 -6.56 -15.13
C LEU A 257 12.04 -6.63 -16.54
N PRO A 258 12.38 -5.68 -17.45
CA PRO A 258 11.80 -5.60 -18.79
C PRO A 258 11.95 -6.87 -19.64
N TYR A 259 12.85 -7.78 -19.25
CA TYR A 259 13.00 -9.11 -19.83
C TYR A 259 11.64 -9.81 -20.03
N PHE A 260 10.81 -9.87 -19.00
CA PHE A 260 9.54 -10.63 -19.03
C PHE A 260 8.52 -10.06 -20.02
N GLN A 261 8.56 -8.75 -20.29
CA GLN A 261 7.62 -8.09 -21.19
C GLN A 261 8.18 -7.85 -22.60
N ARG A 262 9.41 -8.28 -22.88
CA ARG A 262 10.15 -7.95 -24.11
C ARG A 262 9.49 -8.46 -25.39
N THR A 263 8.94 -9.67 -25.39
CA THR A 263 8.30 -10.30 -26.56
C THR A 263 6.94 -10.89 -26.20
N GLN A 264 6.09 -11.12 -27.20
CA GLN A 264 4.80 -11.81 -26.98
C GLN A 264 5.02 -13.22 -26.43
N GLU A 265 5.98 -13.97 -26.98
CA GLU A 265 6.35 -15.30 -26.51
C GLU A 265 6.70 -15.33 -25.01
N LEU A 266 7.52 -14.38 -24.53
CA LEU A 266 7.86 -14.31 -23.11
C LEU A 266 6.64 -13.99 -22.26
N ARG A 267 5.77 -13.08 -22.72
CA ARG A 267 4.52 -12.77 -22.02
C ARG A 267 3.60 -13.99 -21.93
N ASP A 268 3.51 -14.79 -22.99
CA ASP A 268 2.71 -16.01 -23.01
C ASP A 268 3.29 -17.07 -22.04
N ILE A 269 4.61 -17.24 -22.01
CA ILE A 269 5.31 -18.16 -21.09
C ILE A 269 5.04 -17.81 -19.63
N TYR A 270 5.10 -16.52 -19.29
CA TYR A 270 4.95 -16.05 -17.90
C TYR A 270 3.53 -15.62 -17.54
N ASN A 271 2.54 -15.97 -18.37
CA ASN A 271 1.13 -15.63 -18.18
C ASN A 271 0.91 -14.14 -17.86
N LEU A 272 1.58 -13.28 -18.63
CA LEU A 272 1.45 -11.82 -18.57
C LEU A 272 0.48 -11.38 -19.67
N PRO A 273 -0.84 -11.35 -19.41
CA PRO A 273 -1.80 -10.94 -20.42
C PRO A 273 -1.51 -9.52 -20.88
N GLU A 274 -1.79 -9.24 -22.15
CA GLU A 274 -1.87 -7.87 -22.60
C GLU A 274 -2.90 -7.14 -21.74
N ARG A 275 -2.54 -5.95 -21.27
CA ARG A 275 -3.42 -5.18 -20.41
C ARG A 275 -4.70 -4.81 -21.16
N ASP A 276 -5.85 -5.00 -20.49
CA ASP A 276 -7.12 -4.42 -20.95
C ASP A 276 -6.96 -2.93 -21.26
N PRO A 277 -7.70 -2.40 -22.25
CA PRO A 277 -7.77 -0.97 -22.48
C PRO A 277 -8.05 -0.21 -21.19
N VAL A 278 -7.33 0.89 -20.95
CA VAL A 278 -7.67 1.78 -19.84
C VAL A 278 -9.01 2.44 -20.17
N TYR A 279 -9.99 2.22 -19.31
CA TYR A 279 -11.31 2.80 -19.47
C TYR A 279 -11.29 4.26 -19.04
N MET A 280 -11.97 5.13 -19.78
CA MET A 280 -12.08 6.56 -19.45
C MET A 280 -13.00 6.80 -18.26
N GLU A 281 -13.98 5.93 -18.10
CA GLU A 281 -14.92 5.90 -16.97
C GLU A 281 -14.88 4.50 -16.35
N LEU A 282 -15.11 4.40 -15.04
CA LEU A 282 -15.21 3.09 -14.41
C LEU A 282 -16.48 2.39 -14.93
N PRO A 283 -16.40 1.25 -15.65
CA PRO A 283 -17.60 0.60 -16.15
C PRO A 283 -18.48 0.14 -14.99
N GLU A 284 -19.80 0.31 -15.12
CA GLU A 284 -20.77 -0.19 -14.14
C GLU A 284 -20.52 -1.68 -13.84
N GLY A 285 -20.42 -2.01 -12.55
CA GLY A 285 -20.17 -3.39 -12.10
C GLY A 285 -18.72 -3.88 -12.21
N ARG A 286 -17.76 -3.06 -12.69
CA ARG A 286 -16.34 -3.44 -12.71
C ARG A 286 -15.74 -3.34 -11.31
N LYS A 287 -15.87 -4.44 -10.57
CA LYS A 287 -15.07 -4.72 -9.37
C LYS A 287 -13.59 -4.66 -9.76
N ARG A 288 -12.73 -4.15 -8.89
CA ARG A 288 -11.26 -4.14 -9.08
C ARG A 288 -10.74 -5.57 -9.04
N SER A 289 -10.99 -6.36 -10.08
CA SER A 289 -10.63 -7.78 -10.15
C SER A 289 -9.12 -7.99 -9.94
N TRP A 290 -8.29 -7.01 -10.31
CA TRP A 290 -6.84 -7.01 -10.10
C TRP A 290 -6.39 -6.73 -8.65
N MET A 291 -7.25 -6.20 -7.78
CA MET A 291 -6.99 -6.08 -6.34
C MET A 291 -7.37 -7.35 -5.56
N LYS A 292 -7.95 -8.37 -6.22
CA LYS A 292 -8.13 -9.68 -5.57
C LYS A 292 -6.79 -10.28 -5.15
N ASP A 293 -5.75 -10.05 -5.94
CA ASP A 293 -4.39 -10.53 -5.66
C ASP A 293 -3.72 -9.79 -4.50
N THR A 294 -4.24 -8.60 -4.12
CA THR A 294 -3.77 -7.81 -2.97
C THR A 294 -4.54 -8.13 -1.68
N GLY A 295 -5.55 -9.01 -1.72
CA GLY A 295 -6.35 -9.41 -0.56
C GLY A 295 -7.38 -8.38 -0.08
N ILE A 296 -7.67 -7.35 -0.89
CA ILE A 296 -8.63 -6.29 -0.54
C ILE A 296 -10.04 -6.71 -1.02
N THR A 297 -11.00 -6.83 -0.09
CA THR A 297 -12.43 -6.99 -0.41
C THR A 297 -13.15 -5.64 -0.36
N ASP A 298 -14.17 -5.45 -1.22
CA ASP A 298 -15.04 -4.29 -1.15
C ASP A 298 -15.86 -4.33 0.15
N ASP A 299 -16.02 -3.17 0.79
CA ASP A 299 -16.87 -3.05 1.97
C ASP A 299 -18.33 -3.12 1.56
N ASP A 300 -19.11 -3.91 2.29
CA ASP A 300 -20.55 -4.00 2.11
C ASP A 300 -21.20 -2.73 2.69
N THR A 301 -21.29 -1.67 1.89
CA THR A 301 -21.78 -0.35 2.33
C THR A 301 -23.27 -0.35 2.70
N GLU A 302 -23.99 -1.44 2.42
CA GLU A 302 -25.42 -1.61 2.70
C GLU A 302 -25.71 -2.15 4.11
N THR A 303 -24.70 -2.52 4.90
CA THR A 303 -24.94 -2.95 6.28
C THR A 303 -25.41 -1.78 7.14
N ALA A 304 -26.50 -1.97 7.89
CA ALA A 304 -27.07 -0.95 8.77
C ALA A 304 -26.06 -0.43 9.82
N VAL A 305 -25.23 -1.33 10.34
CA VAL A 305 -24.10 -1.01 11.21
C VAL A 305 -22.84 -1.63 10.59
N PRO A 306 -21.89 -0.81 10.12
CA PRO A 306 -20.62 -1.31 9.63
C PRO A 306 -19.88 -2.13 10.69
N LYS A 307 -19.26 -3.24 10.26
CA LYS A 307 -18.51 -4.10 11.16
C LYS A 307 -17.15 -3.47 11.50
N LEU A 308 -16.87 -3.31 12.78
CA LEU A 308 -15.51 -3.03 13.25
C LEU A 308 -14.66 -4.28 13.04
N GLN A 309 -13.58 -4.13 12.28
CA GLN A 309 -12.68 -5.25 11.99
C GLN A 309 -11.26 -4.74 11.89
N ALA A 310 -10.41 -5.29 12.76
CA ALA A 310 -8.97 -5.10 12.65
C ALA A 310 -8.50 -5.65 11.30
N SER A 311 -7.70 -4.85 10.61
CA SER A 311 -7.17 -5.19 9.30
C SER A 311 -5.72 -5.68 9.40
N HIS A 312 -5.15 -6.09 8.27
CA HIS A 312 -3.72 -6.41 8.17
C HIS A 312 -2.86 -5.18 7.81
N GLU A 313 -3.46 -3.99 7.76
CA GLU A 313 -2.76 -2.74 7.51
C GLU A 313 -1.89 -2.34 8.70
N TYR A 314 -0.68 -1.86 8.41
CA TYR A 314 0.25 -1.48 9.48
C TYR A 314 -0.15 -0.20 10.21
N ALA A 315 -0.87 0.72 9.56
CA ALA A 315 -1.14 2.04 10.12
C ALA A 315 -1.77 2.00 11.52
N SER A 316 -2.84 1.22 11.71
CA SER A 316 -3.52 1.12 13.01
C SER A 316 -2.58 0.56 14.10
N SER A 317 -1.69 -0.38 13.73
CA SER A 317 -0.68 -0.95 14.64
C SER A 317 0.43 0.03 14.97
N ILE A 318 0.88 0.82 14.00
CA ILE A 318 1.88 1.88 14.19
C ILE A 318 1.32 2.96 15.11
N ILE A 319 0.08 3.39 14.90
CA ILE A 319 -0.60 4.37 15.72
C ILE A 319 -0.70 3.88 17.18
N GLU A 320 -1.18 2.65 17.39
CA GLU A 320 -1.27 2.05 18.73
C GLU A 320 0.11 1.93 19.40
N ALA A 321 1.12 1.44 18.68
CA ALA A 321 2.47 1.31 19.22
C ALA A 321 3.09 2.66 19.61
N LYS A 322 2.85 3.72 18.82
CA LYS A 322 3.30 5.08 19.12
C LYS A 322 2.62 5.67 20.35
N ILE A 323 1.33 5.39 20.55
CA ILE A 323 0.56 5.88 21.71
C ILE A 323 0.91 5.11 22.98
N THR A 324 1.05 3.80 22.89
CA THR A 324 1.27 2.92 24.04
C THR A 324 2.73 2.79 24.44
N GLY A 325 3.65 3.06 23.51
CA GLY A 325 5.08 2.77 23.67
C GLY A 325 5.41 1.28 23.59
N VAL A 326 4.45 0.41 23.23
CA VAL A 326 4.69 -1.03 23.05
C VAL A 326 5.15 -1.28 21.62
N PRO A 327 6.43 -1.66 21.40
CA PRO A 327 6.95 -1.84 20.05
C PRO A 327 6.42 -3.14 19.43
N PHE A 328 6.31 -3.11 18.10
CA PHE A 328 6.11 -4.30 17.26
C PHE A 328 6.94 -4.12 15.98
N VAL A 329 7.17 -5.21 15.27
CA VAL A 329 7.96 -5.20 14.03
C VAL A 329 7.03 -5.14 12.83
N PHE A 330 7.35 -4.28 11.87
CA PHE A 330 6.69 -4.21 10.57
C PHE A 330 7.71 -3.90 9.47
N ASN A 331 7.33 -4.07 8.21
CA ASN A 331 8.16 -3.60 7.08
C ASN A 331 7.73 -2.19 6.67
N GLY A 332 8.65 -1.24 6.80
CA GLY A 332 8.43 0.16 6.45
C GLY A 332 9.38 0.61 5.34
N ASN A 333 8.89 1.53 4.49
CA ASN A 333 9.74 2.26 3.57
C ASN A 333 10.36 3.46 4.31
N VAL A 334 11.68 3.48 4.39
CA VAL A 334 12.48 4.47 5.12
C VAL A 334 13.79 4.75 4.39
N MET A 335 14.50 5.82 4.76
CA MET A 335 15.86 6.07 4.27
C MET A 335 16.80 4.96 4.73
N ASN A 336 17.67 4.49 3.83
CA ASN A 336 18.49 3.29 4.04
C ASN A 336 19.41 3.40 5.26
N ASN A 337 20.18 4.49 5.35
CA ASN A 337 21.07 4.76 6.50
C ASN A 337 21.86 3.52 6.97
N GLY A 338 22.43 2.76 6.02
CA GLY A 338 23.20 1.54 6.29
C GLY A 338 22.41 0.25 6.57
N SER A 339 21.07 0.26 6.49
CA SER A 339 20.23 -0.94 6.73
C SER A 339 20.50 -2.05 5.70
N ILE A 340 20.64 -1.66 4.43
CA ILE A 340 21.05 -2.50 3.32
C ILE A 340 22.41 -1.99 2.82
N ILE A 341 23.47 -2.63 3.30
CA ILE A 341 24.87 -2.18 3.18
C ILE A 341 25.41 -2.07 1.75
N ASN A 342 24.73 -2.69 0.76
CA ASN A 342 25.11 -2.67 -0.65
C ASN A 342 24.21 -1.76 -1.50
N LEU A 343 23.36 -0.95 -0.87
CA LEU A 343 22.62 0.14 -1.50
C LEU A 343 23.12 1.48 -0.96
N PRO A 344 22.95 2.60 -1.71
CA PRO A 344 23.29 3.93 -1.20
C PRO A 344 22.56 4.26 0.11
N ASP A 345 23.20 5.00 1.03
CA ASP A 345 22.56 5.39 2.29
C ASP A 345 21.36 6.34 2.07
N GLU A 346 21.46 7.16 1.04
CA GLU A 346 20.50 8.21 0.70
C GLU A 346 19.34 7.70 -0.18
N CYS A 347 19.10 6.39 -0.27
CA CYS A 347 17.93 5.85 -0.99
C CYS A 347 16.85 5.35 -0.04
N CYS A 348 15.61 5.30 -0.53
CA CYS A 348 14.52 4.65 0.19
C CYS A 348 14.58 3.13 0.02
N VAL A 349 14.46 2.41 1.13
CA VAL A 349 14.44 0.94 1.22
C VAL A 349 13.23 0.47 2.00
N GLU A 350 12.78 -0.75 1.75
CA GLU A 350 11.74 -1.43 2.52
C GLU A 350 12.41 -2.49 3.42
N VAL A 351 12.40 -2.26 4.73
CA VAL A 351 13.12 -3.06 5.73
C VAL A 351 12.28 -3.22 7.01
N PRO A 352 12.62 -4.15 7.92
CA PRO A 352 11.97 -4.23 9.22
C PRO A 352 12.30 -2.99 10.07
N CYS A 353 11.27 -2.37 10.63
CA CYS A 353 11.35 -1.17 11.47
C CYS A 353 10.94 -1.44 12.92
#